data_AF-A0A7J6TB20-F1
#
_entry.id   AF-A0A7J6TB20-F1
#
_cell.length_a   1.000
_cell.length_b   1.000
_cell.length_c   1.000
_cell.angle_alpha   90.00
_cell.angle_beta   90.00
_cell.angle_gamma   90.00
#
_symmetry.space_group_name_H-M   'P 1'
#
loop_
_entity.id
_entity.type
_entity.pdbx_description
1 polymer ?
#
loop_
_entity_poly.entity_id
_entity_poly.type
_entity_poly.pdbx_seq_one_letter_code
_entity_poly.pdbx_strand_id
1 'polypeptide(L)'
;SDTLFNIAAVHTSLFILFFGLYVIDYKFAIFGYHGYYVVYPAILLFFWLVSMFWPHDVFRLRYRKGIAMSLWRTVKAPFGGSVTFADNITGDVLTSAVKPLQDLVLAFFFFSAPLDIARTKTENHPFLVPLIAFLPYWFRMMQCLNRWWETRETRHLWNFGKYTCGNIMVVVTAIPLSDFPYFSVYTERLIWVCTPFIRVGDSHTSLYYQ
;
A
#
# COMPACT_ATOMS: atom_id res chain seq x y z
N SER A 1 26.74 -7.26 3.52
CA SER A 1 25.64 -6.34 3.15
C SER A 1 25.42 -6.29 1.64
N ASP A 2 26.50 -6.36 0.87
CA ASP A 2 26.57 -6.07 -0.58
C ASP A 2 25.65 -6.92 -1.45
N THR A 3 25.42 -8.19 -1.11
CA THR A 3 24.53 -9.06 -1.88
C THR A 3 23.08 -8.55 -1.94
N LEU A 4 22.58 -7.95 -0.85
CA LEU A 4 21.20 -7.43 -0.83
C LEU A 4 21.08 -6.19 -1.71
N PHE A 5 22.03 -5.27 -1.58
CA PHE A 5 22.09 -4.06 -2.40
C PHE A 5 22.27 -4.39 -3.87
N ASN A 6 23.09 -5.40 -4.20
CA ASN A 6 23.26 -5.87 -5.58
C ASN A 6 21.97 -6.46 -6.15
N ILE A 7 21.26 -7.30 -5.39
CA ILE A 7 19.97 -7.86 -5.84
C ILE A 7 18.93 -6.74 -6.04
N ALA A 8 18.85 -5.80 -5.10
CA ALA A 8 17.96 -4.65 -5.23
C ALA A 8 18.31 -3.76 -6.43
N ALA A 9 19.60 -3.52 -6.67
CA ALA A 9 20.09 -2.78 -7.82
C ALA A 9 19.71 -3.49 -9.13
N VAL A 10 19.90 -4.82 -9.22
CA VAL A 10 19.47 -5.61 -10.39
C VAL A 10 17.98 -5.48 -10.64
N HIS A 11 17.13 -5.61 -9.61
CA HIS A 11 15.69 -5.43 -9.76
C HIS A 11 15.32 -4.03 -10.25
N THR A 12 15.94 -2.98 -9.69
CA THR A 12 15.71 -1.59 -10.09
C THR A 12 16.20 -1.32 -11.51
N SER A 13 17.37 -1.82 -11.89
CA SER A 13 17.91 -1.70 -13.25
C SER A 13 17.02 -2.41 -14.28
N LEU A 14 16.54 -3.62 -13.97
CA LEU A 14 15.60 -4.34 -14.83
C LEU A 14 14.28 -3.57 -14.98
N PHE A 15 13.75 -3.03 -13.89
CA PHE A 15 12.55 -2.20 -13.94
C PHE A 15 12.73 -0.98 -14.86
N ILE A 16 13.81 -0.20 -14.66
CA ILE A 16 14.10 1.00 -15.47
C ILE A 16 14.26 0.62 -16.95
N LEU A 17 14.98 -0.48 -17.23
CA LEU A 17 15.21 -0.94 -18.59
C LEU A 17 13.89 -1.32 -19.29
N PHE A 18 13.09 -2.20 -18.70
CA PHE A 18 11.84 -2.66 -19.31
C PHE A 18 10.79 -1.55 -19.41
N PHE A 19 10.74 -0.65 -18.41
CA PHE A 19 9.90 0.53 -18.48
C PHE A 19 10.34 1.47 -19.62
N GLY A 20 11.65 1.69 -19.76
CA GLY A 20 12.22 2.45 -20.87
C GLY A 20 11.88 1.84 -22.22
N LEU A 21 12.06 0.53 -22.38
CA LEU A 21 11.71 -0.20 -23.61
C LEU A 21 10.21 -0.09 -23.92
N TYR A 22 9.34 -0.23 -22.91
CA TYR A 22 7.90 -0.02 -23.05
C TYR A 22 7.57 1.38 -23.58
N VAL A 23 8.15 2.42 -22.98
CA VAL A 23 7.88 3.81 -23.39
C VAL A 23 8.38 4.08 -24.81
N ILE A 24 9.56 3.60 -25.16
CA ILE A 24 10.13 3.81 -26.50
C ILE A 24 9.32 3.05 -27.54
N ASP A 25 8.98 1.78 -27.29
CA ASP A 25 8.17 0.99 -28.21
C ASP A 25 6.77 1.57 -28.39
N TYR A 26 6.09 1.96 -27.31
CA TYR A 26 4.78 2.60 -27.38
C TYR A 26 4.81 3.93 -28.15
N LYS A 27 5.86 4.74 -27.98
CA LYS A 27 5.94 6.08 -28.59
C LYS A 27 6.42 6.04 -30.04
N PHE A 28 7.39 5.19 -30.35
CA PHE A 28 8.07 5.17 -31.65
C PHE A 28 7.71 3.96 -32.50
N ALA A 29 6.86 3.05 -31.99
CA ALA A 29 6.41 1.84 -32.68
C ALA A 29 7.59 1.03 -33.23
N ILE A 30 8.58 0.72 -32.39
CA ILE A 30 9.81 0.01 -32.80
C ILE A 30 9.45 -1.32 -33.47
N PHE A 31 8.47 -2.03 -32.91
CA PHE A 31 7.98 -3.29 -33.44
C PHE A 31 6.67 -3.14 -34.24
N GLY A 32 6.34 -1.92 -34.66
CA GLY A 32 5.07 -1.57 -35.29
C GLY A 32 3.93 -1.41 -34.29
N TYR A 33 2.76 -0.98 -34.78
CA TYR A 33 1.58 -0.82 -33.93
C TYR A 33 1.03 -2.20 -33.53
N HIS A 34 1.14 -2.55 -32.25
CA HIS A 34 0.60 -3.79 -31.71
C HIS A 34 -0.12 -3.56 -30.38
N GLY A 35 -1.03 -4.47 -30.01
CA GLY A 35 -1.77 -4.39 -28.73
C GLY A 35 -1.07 -5.01 -27.53
N TYR A 36 0.14 -5.58 -27.69
CA TYR A 36 0.77 -6.45 -26.69
C TYR A 36 1.64 -5.72 -25.65
N TYR A 37 1.44 -4.42 -25.42
CA TYR A 37 2.27 -3.67 -24.48
C TYR A 37 2.20 -4.15 -23.02
N VAL A 38 1.16 -4.92 -22.66
CA VAL A 38 1.02 -5.57 -21.35
C VAL A 38 2.13 -6.58 -21.06
N VAL A 39 2.83 -7.07 -22.09
CA VAL A 39 3.92 -8.05 -21.93
C VAL A 39 5.08 -7.47 -21.10
N TYR A 40 5.41 -6.19 -21.27
CA TYR A 40 6.49 -5.53 -20.53
C TYR A 40 6.28 -5.56 -19.00
N PRO A 41 5.17 -5.01 -18.45
CA PRO A 41 4.91 -5.10 -17.01
C PRO A 41 4.64 -6.54 -16.54
N ALA A 42 4.08 -7.41 -17.39
CA ALA A 42 3.84 -8.82 -17.02
C ALA A 42 5.15 -9.59 -16.79
N ILE A 43 6.16 -9.41 -17.67
CA ILE A 43 7.48 -10.03 -17.49
C ILE A 43 8.18 -9.52 -16.22
N LEU A 44 8.11 -8.20 -15.98
CA LEU A 44 8.66 -7.60 -14.77
C LEU A 44 8.00 -8.16 -13.50
N LEU A 45 6.67 -8.25 -13.50
CA LEU A 45 5.91 -8.82 -12.40
C LEU A 45 6.27 -10.29 -12.18
N PHE A 46 6.36 -11.07 -13.26
CA PHE A 46 6.79 -12.47 -13.19
C PHE A 46 8.17 -12.61 -12.55
N PHE A 47 9.16 -11.82 -12.97
CA PHE A 47 10.50 -11.86 -12.38
C PHE A 47 10.50 -11.50 -10.89
N TRP A 48 9.68 -10.52 -10.49
CA TRP A 48 9.50 -10.13 -9.10
C TRP A 48 8.83 -11.23 -8.25
N LEU A 49 7.79 -11.88 -8.77
CA LEU A 49 7.11 -12.97 -8.07
C LEU A 49 8.04 -14.18 -7.93
N VAL A 50 8.77 -14.52 -9.00
CA VAL A 50 9.78 -15.59 -8.95
C VAL A 50 10.81 -15.27 -7.89
N SER A 51 11.43 -14.08 -7.89
CA SER A 51 12.44 -13.74 -6.86
C SER A 51 11.86 -13.74 -5.44
N MET A 52 10.60 -13.36 -5.26
CA MET A 52 9.92 -13.37 -3.97
C MET A 52 9.64 -14.78 -3.44
N PHE A 53 9.16 -15.70 -4.29
CA PHE A 53 8.77 -17.06 -3.89
C PHE A 53 9.88 -18.11 -4.06
N TRP A 54 10.99 -17.76 -4.72
CA TRP A 54 12.08 -18.70 -4.96
C TRP A 54 12.68 -19.23 -3.64
N PRO A 55 12.65 -20.53 -3.35
CA PRO A 55 13.00 -21.07 -2.03
C PRO A 55 14.51 -21.06 -1.72
N HIS A 56 15.36 -20.65 -2.66
CA HIS A 56 16.82 -20.66 -2.48
C HIS A 56 17.34 -19.49 -1.62
N ASP A 57 18.47 -19.73 -0.92
CA ASP A 57 19.09 -18.75 -0.03
C ASP A 57 19.77 -17.56 -0.74
N VAL A 58 19.90 -17.63 -2.07
CA VAL A 58 20.37 -16.51 -2.92
C VAL A 58 19.57 -15.24 -2.65
N PHE A 59 18.25 -15.37 -2.47
CA PHE A 59 17.36 -14.24 -2.12
C PHE A 59 17.10 -14.12 -0.62
N ARG A 60 18.00 -14.63 0.22
CA ARG A 60 17.95 -14.53 1.68
C ARG A 60 16.60 -14.96 2.28
N LEU A 61 16.25 -16.23 2.08
CA LEU A 61 14.95 -16.80 2.47
C LEU A 61 14.54 -16.47 3.92
N ARG A 62 15.50 -16.48 4.87
CA ARG A 62 15.24 -16.13 6.28
C ARG A 62 14.59 -14.75 6.45
N TYR A 63 15.07 -13.74 5.73
CA TYR A 63 14.55 -12.37 5.82
C TYR A 63 13.16 -12.27 5.19
N ARG A 64 12.95 -12.90 4.02
CA ARG A 64 11.64 -12.96 3.36
C ARG A 64 10.58 -13.63 4.23
N LYS A 65 10.94 -14.77 4.85
CA LYS A 65 10.07 -15.45 5.83
C LYS A 65 9.77 -14.55 7.02
N GLY A 66 10.75 -13.82 7.53
CA GLY A 66 10.56 -12.84 8.61
C GLY A 66 9.54 -11.75 8.24
N ILE A 67 9.68 -11.15 7.06
CA ILE A 67 8.74 -10.13 6.55
C ILE A 67 7.34 -10.72 6.36
N ALA A 68 7.23 -11.90 5.72
CA ALA A 68 5.94 -12.56 5.50
C ALA A 68 5.23 -12.91 6.82
N MET A 69 5.97 -13.40 7.81
CA MET A 69 5.45 -13.66 9.15
C MET A 69 5.02 -12.38 9.86
N SER A 70 5.79 -11.29 9.70
CA SER A 70 5.44 -10.00 10.27
C SER A 70 4.17 -9.43 9.63
N LEU A 71 4.06 -9.50 8.31
CA LEU A 71 2.85 -9.11 7.58
C LEU A 71 1.63 -9.94 8.01
N TRP A 72 1.81 -11.24 8.18
CA TRP A 72 0.77 -12.13 8.69
C TRP A 72 0.32 -11.75 10.11
N ARG A 73 1.26 -11.41 11.00
CA ARG A 73 0.93 -10.90 12.34
C ARG A 73 0.20 -9.56 12.28
N THR A 74 0.58 -8.66 11.37
CA THR A 74 -0.12 -7.40 11.12
C THR A 74 -1.58 -7.64 10.71
N VAL A 75 -1.83 -8.52 9.75
CA VAL A 75 -3.18 -8.86 9.29
C VAL A 75 -4.00 -9.53 10.41
N LYS A 76 -3.36 -10.33 11.27
CA LYS A 76 -4.00 -10.97 12.43
C LYS A 76 -4.22 -10.06 13.63
N ALA A 77 -3.61 -8.87 13.67
CA ALA A 77 -3.70 -7.95 14.80
C ALA A 77 -5.15 -7.65 15.28
N PRO A 78 -6.18 -7.58 14.41
CA PRO A 78 -7.56 -7.40 14.85
C PRO A 78 -8.10 -8.50 15.77
N PHE A 79 -7.52 -9.71 15.72
CA PHE A 79 -7.90 -10.85 16.56
C PHE A 79 -7.07 -10.96 17.84
N GLY A 80 -6.27 -9.92 18.15
CA GLY A 80 -5.39 -9.88 19.31
C GLY A 80 -4.00 -10.45 19.06
N GLY A 81 -3.23 -10.54 20.15
CA GLY A 81 -1.85 -11.02 20.16
C GLY A 81 -0.81 -9.91 20.30
N SER A 82 0.42 -10.32 20.62
CA SER A 82 1.51 -9.39 20.86
C SER A 82 2.11 -8.84 19.57
N VAL A 83 2.46 -7.56 19.61
CA VAL A 83 2.96 -6.82 18.46
C VAL A 83 4.44 -6.49 18.70
N THR A 84 5.30 -7.08 17.89
CA THR A 84 6.74 -6.81 17.98
C THR A 84 7.10 -5.49 17.29
N PHE A 85 8.33 -5.01 17.53
CA PHE A 85 8.84 -3.83 16.83
C PHE A 85 8.88 -4.02 15.30
N ALA A 86 9.23 -5.22 14.83
CA ALA A 86 9.22 -5.54 13.41
C ALA A 86 7.80 -5.45 12.83
N ASP A 87 6.78 -5.92 13.56
CA ASP A 87 5.38 -5.85 13.14
C ASP A 87 4.88 -4.40 13.05
N ASN A 88 5.38 -3.53 13.93
CA ASN A 88 5.12 -2.10 13.87
C ASN A 88 5.71 -1.47 12.61
N ILE A 89 6.98 -1.76 12.27
CA ILE A 89 7.61 -1.30 11.02
C ILE A 89 6.82 -1.81 9.80
N THR A 90 6.47 -3.09 9.79
CA THR A 90 5.69 -3.68 8.70
C THR A 90 4.33 -3.00 8.54
N GLY A 91 3.65 -2.67 9.64
CA GLY A 91 2.40 -1.91 9.63
C GLY A 91 2.58 -0.50 9.06
N ASP A 92 3.65 0.21 9.44
CA ASP A 92 3.95 1.55 8.92
C ASP A 92 4.23 1.49 7.40
N VAL A 93 5.06 0.54 6.94
CA VAL A 93 5.30 0.30 5.51
C VAL A 93 4.00 -0.03 4.75
N LEU A 94 3.13 -0.85 5.34
CA LEU A 94 1.85 -1.21 4.72
C LEU A 94 0.94 0.01 4.56
N THR A 95 0.89 0.92 5.55
CA THR A 95 0.13 2.17 5.43
C THR A 95 0.72 3.12 4.40
N SER A 96 2.05 3.15 4.22
CA SER A 96 2.69 3.90 3.14
C SER A 96 2.44 3.29 1.75
N ALA A 97 2.13 2.01 1.68
CA ALA A 97 1.86 1.29 0.44
C ALA A 97 0.39 1.38 -0.05
N VAL A 98 -0.49 2.10 0.67
CA VAL A 98 -1.92 2.23 0.32
C VAL A 98 -2.13 2.67 -1.13
N LYS A 99 -1.44 3.71 -1.60
CA LYS A 99 -1.58 4.19 -2.98
C LYS A 99 -1.13 3.17 -4.02
N PRO A 100 0.09 2.59 -3.93
CA PRO A 100 0.49 1.48 -4.78
C PRO A 100 -0.49 0.29 -4.80
N LEU A 101 -1.10 -0.05 -3.66
CA LEU A 101 -2.10 -1.13 -3.59
C LEU A 101 -3.40 -0.78 -4.34
N GLN A 102 -3.86 0.47 -4.26
CA GLN A 102 -5.00 0.95 -5.04
C GLN A 102 -4.69 0.92 -6.55
N ASP A 103 -3.50 1.39 -6.93
CA ASP A 103 -3.07 1.42 -8.33
C ASP A 103 -2.94 0.01 -8.92
N LEU A 104 -2.54 -0.99 -8.11
CA LEU A 104 -2.48 -2.39 -8.54
C LEU A 104 -3.86 -2.94 -8.94
N VAL A 105 -4.91 -2.61 -8.18
CA VAL A 105 -6.29 -3.02 -8.49
C VAL A 105 -6.75 -2.37 -9.79
N LEU A 106 -6.50 -1.08 -9.95
CA LEU A 106 -6.84 -0.35 -11.17
C LEU A 106 -6.08 -0.92 -12.38
N ALA A 107 -4.77 -1.14 -12.23
CA ALA A 107 -3.93 -1.76 -13.25
C ALA A 107 -4.50 -3.13 -13.68
N PHE A 108 -4.93 -3.97 -12.73
CA PHE A 108 -5.56 -5.25 -13.06
C PHE A 108 -6.79 -5.10 -13.94
N PHE A 109 -7.68 -4.14 -13.66
CA PHE A 109 -8.84 -3.89 -14.53
C PHE A 109 -8.44 -3.38 -15.92
N PHE A 110 -7.50 -2.43 -15.99
CA PHE A 110 -7.03 -1.86 -17.26
C PHE A 110 -6.26 -2.87 -18.12
N PHE A 111 -5.57 -3.84 -17.52
CA PHE A 111 -4.87 -4.89 -18.26
C PHE A 111 -5.75 -6.10 -18.60
N SER A 112 -6.90 -6.27 -17.95
CA SER A 112 -7.80 -7.42 -18.18
C SER A 112 -8.95 -7.14 -19.15
N ALA A 113 -9.13 -5.88 -19.59
CA ALA A 113 -10.21 -5.51 -20.50
C ALA A 113 -9.89 -4.23 -21.30
N PRO A 114 -10.53 -4.02 -22.46
CA PRO A 114 -10.54 -2.72 -23.15
C PRO A 114 -10.95 -1.58 -22.22
N LEU A 115 -10.48 -0.36 -22.50
CA LEU A 115 -10.60 0.81 -21.61
C LEU A 115 -12.04 1.06 -21.13
N ASP A 116 -13.01 0.99 -22.03
CA ASP A 116 -14.42 1.26 -21.71
C ASP A 116 -14.98 0.21 -20.74
N ILE A 117 -14.64 -1.06 -20.96
CA ILE A 117 -15.04 -2.17 -20.09
C ILE A 117 -14.30 -2.11 -18.74
N ALA A 118 -13.01 -1.73 -18.74
CA ALA A 118 -12.22 -1.57 -17.52
C ALA A 118 -12.76 -0.45 -16.62
N ARG A 119 -13.19 0.67 -17.21
CA ARG A 119 -13.88 1.75 -16.50
C ARG A 119 -15.18 1.26 -15.87
N THR A 120 -16.05 0.62 -16.65
CA THR A 120 -17.31 0.06 -16.13
C THR A 120 -17.08 -0.97 -15.02
N LYS A 121 -16.05 -1.83 -15.13
CA LYS A 121 -15.70 -2.77 -14.05
C LYS A 121 -15.29 -2.06 -12.76
N THR A 122 -14.55 -0.96 -12.87
CA THR A 122 -14.15 -0.16 -11.71
C THR A 122 -15.38 0.50 -11.07
N GLU A 123 -16.28 1.05 -11.87
CA GLU A 123 -17.55 1.65 -11.43
C GLU A 123 -18.50 0.63 -10.77
N ASN A 124 -18.52 -0.62 -11.28
CA ASN A 124 -19.31 -1.71 -10.70
C ASN A 124 -18.76 -2.20 -9.34
N HIS A 125 -17.54 -1.81 -8.96
CA HIS A 125 -16.91 -2.18 -7.69
C HIS A 125 -16.51 -0.93 -6.88
N PRO A 126 -17.47 -0.05 -6.54
CA PRO A 126 -17.18 1.26 -5.94
C PRO A 126 -16.48 1.15 -4.58
N PHE A 127 -16.68 0.05 -3.86
CA PHE A 127 -16.08 -0.19 -2.55
C PHE A 127 -14.71 -0.85 -2.58
N LEU A 128 -14.26 -1.40 -3.72
CA LEU A 128 -13.04 -2.19 -3.77
C LEU A 128 -11.79 -1.34 -3.51
N VAL A 129 -11.65 -0.21 -4.22
CA VAL A 129 -10.51 0.70 -4.06
C VAL A 129 -10.49 1.38 -2.68
N PRO A 130 -11.64 1.82 -2.12
CA PRO A 130 -11.72 2.25 -0.73
C PRO A 130 -11.34 1.17 0.29
N LEU A 131 -11.82 -0.07 0.12
CA LEU A 131 -11.54 -1.17 1.04
C LEU A 131 -10.03 -1.47 1.10
N ILE A 132 -9.36 -1.46 -0.04
CA ILE A 132 -7.91 -1.66 -0.14
C ILE A 132 -7.14 -0.55 0.56
N ALA A 133 -7.64 0.69 0.56
CA ALA A 133 -7.05 1.77 1.35
C ALA A 133 -7.35 1.67 2.85
N PHE A 134 -8.54 1.20 3.21
CA PHE A 134 -8.97 1.08 4.60
C PHE A 134 -8.16 0.03 5.37
N LEU A 135 -7.95 -1.15 4.78
CA LEU A 135 -7.35 -2.29 5.47
C LEU A 135 -5.98 -2.02 6.11
N PRO A 136 -5.00 -1.39 5.43
CA PRO A 136 -3.72 -1.03 6.04
C PRO A 136 -3.85 -0.19 7.32
N TYR A 137 -4.70 0.85 7.29
CA TYR A 137 -4.94 1.71 8.44
C TYR A 137 -5.66 0.95 9.56
N TRP A 138 -6.63 0.10 9.22
CA TRP A 138 -7.31 -0.77 10.18
C TRP A 138 -6.36 -1.71 10.91
N PHE A 139 -5.50 -2.44 10.18
CA PHE A 139 -4.53 -3.33 10.81
C PHE A 139 -3.58 -2.57 11.73
N ARG A 140 -3.08 -1.42 11.28
CA ARG A 140 -2.18 -0.59 12.06
C ARG A 140 -2.83 -0.01 13.33
N MET A 141 -4.09 0.40 13.21
CA MET A 141 -4.92 0.84 14.33
C MET A 141 -5.06 -0.29 15.37
N MET A 142 -5.37 -1.52 14.95
CA MET A 142 -5.49 -2.67 15.85
C MET A 142 -4.14 -3.05 16.50
N GLN A 143 -3.03 -2.94 15.77
CA GLN A 143 -1.70 -3.12 16.36
C GLN A 143 -1.40 -2.11 17.48
N CYS A 144 -1.77 -0.84 17.29
CA CYS A 144 -1.65 0.18 18.34
C CYS A 144 -2.51 -0.15 19.55
N LEU A 145 -3.73 -0.63 19.33
CA LEU A 145 -4.66 -1.00 20.40
C LEU A 145 -4.12 -2.17 21.23
N ASN A 146 -3.63 -3.23 20.58
CA ASN A 146 -3.03 -4.37 21.25
C ASN A 146 -1.83 -3.96 22.11
N ARG A 147 -0.94 -3.10 21.59
CA ARG A 147 0.20 -2.59 22.36
C ARG A 147 -0.23 -1.73 23.55
N TRP A 148 -1.26 -0.90 23.39
CA TRP A 148 -1.79 -0.13 24.50
C TRP A 148 -2.38 -1.04 25.59
N TRP A 149 -3.07 -2.12 25.23
CA TRP A 149 -3.57 -3.08 26.23
C TRP A 149 -2.43 -3.75 27.01
N GLU A 150 -1.32 -4.07 26.36
CA GLU A 150 -0.15 -4.69 26.98
C GLU A 150 0.66 -3.72 27.85
N THR A 151 0.99 -2.52 27.37
CA THR A 151 1.92 -1.61 28.05
C THR A 151 1.26 -0.46 28.80
N ARG A 152 -0.01 -0.16 28.48
CA ARG A 152 -0.76 1.02 28.98
C ARG A 152 -0.12 2.38 28.66
N GLU A 153 0.85 2.40 27.74
CA GLU A 153 1.52 3.62 27.29
C GLU A 153 0.60 4.49 26.43
N THR A 154 0.42 5.75 26.83
CA THR A 154 -0.49 6.71 26.15
C THR A 154 -0.08 6.99 24.70
N ARG A 155 1.21 6.84 24.36
CA ARG A 155 1.70 6.95 22.98
C ARG A 155 0.98 6.00 22.02
N HIS A 156 0.68 4.78 22.46
CA HIS A 156 -0.02 3.82 21.61
C HIS A 156 -1.49 4.22 21.40
N LEU A 157 -2.11 4.87 22.38
CA LEU A 157 -3.45 5.41 22.24
C LEU A 157 -3.51 6.61 21.29
N TRP A 158 -2.50 7.50 21.32
CA TRP A 158 -2.38 8.58 20.34
C TRP A 158 -2.20 8.05 18.92
N ASN A 159 -1.34 7.04 18.75
CA ASN A 159 -1.18 6.39 17.45
C ASN A 159 -2.48 5.69 17.01
N PHE A 160 -3.19 5.02 17.91
CA PHE A 160 -4.52 4.46 17.62
C PHE A 160 -5.45 5.54 17.05
N GLY A 161 -5.57 6.69 17.75
CA GLY A 161 -6.37 7.82 17.27
C GLY A 161 -5.94 8.32 15.89
N LYS A 162 -4.63 8.48 15.65
CA LYS A 162 -4.07 8.87 14.34
C LYS A 162 -4.55 7.94 13.21
N TYR A 163 -4.46 6.62 13.40
CA TYR A 163 -4.87 5.66 12.36
C TYR A 163 -6.40 5.52 12.26
N THR A 164 -7.15 5.73 13.35
CA THR A 164 -8.63 5.84 13.32
C THR A 164 -9.07 7.01 12.45
N CYS A 165 -8.45 8.18 12.59
CA CYS A 165 -8.71 9.32 11.70
C CYS A 165 -8.44 8.97 10.22
N GLY A 166 -7.38 8.21 9.95
CA GLY A 166 -7.09 7.71 8.59
C GLY A 166 -8.17 6.77 8.04
N ASN A 167 -8.72 5.88 8.87
CA ASN A 167 -9.85 5.03 8.47
C ASN A 167 -11.13 5.84 8.18
N ILE A 168 -11.46 6.80 9.05
CA ILE A 168 -12.62 7.70 8.86
C ILE A 168 -12.47 8.46 7.55
N MET A 169 -11.29 9.02 7.29
CA MET A 169 -10.95 9.69 6.03
C MET A 169 -11.26 8.85 4.80
N VAL A 170 -10.83 7.58 4.81
CA VAL A 170 -11.07 6.66 3.69
C VAL A 170 -12.57 6.43 3.51
N VAL A 171 -13.32 6.18 4.59
CA VAL A 171 -14.78 5.96 4.53
C VAL A 171 -15.50 7.17 3.99
N VAL A 172 -15.20 8.37 4.50
CA VAL A 172 -15.92 9.58 4.10
C VAL A 172 -15.60 9.95 2.65
N THR A 173 -14.36 9.71 2.19
CA THR A 173 -13.98 9.91 0.78
C THR A 173 -14.63 8.89 -0.17
N ALA A 174 -14.98 7.70 0.33
CA ALA A 174 -15.58 6.65 -0.47
C ALA A 174 -17.08 6.83 -0.70
N ILE A 175 -17.74 7.60 0.17
CA ILE A 175 -19.18 7.87 0.07
C ILE A 175 -19.37 9.11 -0.82
N PRO A 176 -20.23 9.06 -1.85
CA PRO A 176 -20.58 10.23 -2.65
C PRO A 176 -21.43 11.19 -1.80
N LEU A 177 -20.77 12.00 -0.98
CA LEU A 177 -21.43 12.94 -0.06
C LEU A 177 -22.25 13.99 -0.81
N SER A 178 -21.91 14.27 -2.07
CA SER A 178 -22.66 15.12 -2.99
C SER A 178 -24.11 14.68 -3.21
N ASP A 179 -24.42 13.40 -2.98
CA ASP A 179 -25.77 12.87 -3.17
C ASP A 179 -26.68 13.16 -1.95
N PHE A 180 -26.11 13.66 -0.84
CA PHE A 180 -26.87 14.02 0.35
C PHE A 180 -27.18 15.53 0.36
N PRO A 181 -28.48 15.93 0.42
CA PRO A 181 -28.90 17.33 0.30
C PRO A 181 -28.43 18.25 1.44
N TYR A 182 -27.88 17.69 2.51
CA TYR A 182 -27.37 18.44 3.68
C TYR A 182 -25.84 18.53 3.73
N PHE A 183 -25.11 17.83 2.85
CA PHE A 183 -23.64 17.86 2.84
C PHE A 183 -23.14 18.86 1.80
N SER A 184 -22.43 19.87 2.27
CA SER A 184 -21.79 20.86 1.41
C SER A 184 -20.42 20.35 0.92
N VAL A 185 -20.02 20.72 -0.30
CA VAL A 185 -18.67 20.51 -0.86
C VAL A 185 -17.57 21.05 0.07
N TYR A 186 -17.89 22.03 0.94
CA TYR A 186 -16.96 22.55 1.96
C TYR A 186 -16.77 21.59 3.15
N THR A 187 -17.75 20.75 3.47
CA THR A 187 -17.64 19.71 4.50
C THR A 187 -16.70 18.59 4.04
N GLU A 188 -16.71 18.25 2.75
CA GLU A 188 -15.72 17.34 2.15
C GLU A 188 -14.29 17.90 2.25
N ARG A 189 -14.13 19.22 2.20
CA ARG A 189 -12.83 19.90 2.34
C ARG A 189 -12.39 20.05 3.79
N LEU A 190 -13.32 20.18 4.75
CA LEU A 190 -13.03 20.21 6.19
C LEU A 190 -12.44 18.88 6.70
N ILE A 191 -12.70 17.78 6.02
CA ILE A 191 -12.05 16.50 6.31
C ILE A 191 -10.53 16.64 6.20
N TRP A 192 -10.00 17.41 5.24
CA TRP A 192 -8.56 17.71 5.13
C TRP A 192 -7.98 18.49 6.34
N VAL A 193 -8.80 18.92 7.30
CA VAL A 193 -8.34 19.48 8.59
C VAL A 193 -7.91 18.38 9.57
N CYS A 194 -8.25 17.10 9.36
CA CYS A 194 -7.72 16.00 10.17
C CYS A 194 -6.36 15.45 9.64
N THR A 195 -5.95 15.80 8.43
CA THR A 195 -4.64 15.42 7.86
C THR A 195 -3.40 15.92 8.64
N PRO A 196 -3.40 17.13 9.25
CA PRO A 196 -2.32 17.58 10.14
C PRO A 196 -2.11 16.67 11.35
N PHE A 197 -3.16 16.06 11.93
CA PHE A 197 -3.00 15.12 13.05
C PHE A 197 -2.27 13.84 12.64
N ILE A 198 -2.36 13.46 11.35
CA ILE A 198 -1.57 12.35 10.78
C ILE A 198 -0.08 12.74 10.69
N ARG A 199 0.25 14.01 10.40
CA ARG A 199 1.64 14.51 10.28
C ARG A 199 2.29 14.91 11.61
N VAL A 200 1.55 15.46 12.57
CA VAL A 200 2.08 16.02 13.84
C VAL A 200 2.64 14.94 14.78
N GLY A 201 2.21 13.68 14.66
CA GLY A 201 2.79 12.57 15.44
C GLY A 201 4.24 12.20 15.06
N ASP A 202 4.67 12.56 13.85
CA ASP A 202 6.01 12.18 13.37
C ASP A 202 7.11 13.13 13.92
N SER A 203 6.79 14.41 14.15
CA SER A 203 7.75 15.39 14.68
C SER A 203 8.08 15.18 16.16
N HIS A 204 7.19 14.58 16.95
CA HIS A 204 7.49 14.20 18.32
C HIS A 204 8.27 12.89 18.44
N THR A 205 8.33 12.09 17.37
CA THR A 205 9.06 10.82 17.38
C THR A 205 10.55 11.01 17.04
N SER A 206 10.91 12.08 16.32
CA SER A 206 12.30 12.39 15.94
C SER A 206 13.15 13.07 17.03
N LEU A 207 12.53 13.65 18.06
CA LEU A 207 13.25 14.39 19.12
C LEU A 207 13.78 13.50 20.26
N TYR A 208 13.40 12.22 20.32
CA TYR A 208 13.80 11.30 21.39
C TYR A 208 14.68 10.13 20.91
N TYR A 209 15.20 10.22 19.68
CA TYR A 209 16.25 9.33 19.14
C TYR A 209 17.59 10.07 18.95
N GLN A 210 17.84 11.08 19.78
CA GLN A 210 19.18 11.55 20.16
C GLN A 210 19.38 11.20 21.64
#